data_AF-A0A6L8VGD4-F1
#
_entry.id   AF-A0A6L8VGD4-F1
#
_cell.length_a   1.000
_cell.length_b   1.000
_cell.length_c   1.000
_cell.angle_alpha   90.00
_cell.angle_beta   90.00
_cell.angle_gamma   90.00
#
_symmetry.space_group_name_H-M   'P 1'
#
loop_
_entity.id
_entity.type
_entity.pdbx_description
1 polymer ?
#
loop_
_entity_poly.entity_id
_entity_poly.type
_entity_poly.pdbx_seq_one_letter_code
_entity_poly.pdbx_strand_id
1 'polypeptide(L)'
;MTDLDAAPQPEPIAPRLMRLEAMVLAQRKLLLRLIAQSGSAAALHEDLAGREVFQGHEEDPGVLPSAEYALEATVAEELRRLAREVEAMAAAPAGPIAAG
;
A
#
# COMPACT_ATOMS: atom_id res chain seq x y z
N MET A 1 45.63 19.63 13.44
CA MET A 1 44.88 19.90 12.20
C MET A 1 43.82 18.82 12.13
N THR A 2 42.72 19.07 12.83
CA THR A 2 41.68 18.08 13.13
C THR A 2 40.66 18.15 12.03
N ASP A 3 40.38 17.02 11.37
CA ASP A 3 39.24 16.85 10.47
C ASP A 3 37.97 17.19 11.26
N LEU A 4 37.54 18.44 11.14
CA LEU A 4 36.27 18.90 11.66
C LEU A 4 35.19 18.28 10.78
N ASP A 5 34.56 17.25 11.34
CA ASP A 5 33.10 17.20 11.36
C ASP A 5 32.47 17.20 9.96
N ALA A 6 32.92 16.26 9.11
CA ALA A 6 32.21 15.96 7.88
C ALA A 6 30.85 15.37 8.27
N ALA A 7 29.84 16.23 8.33
CA ALA A 7 28.45 15.83 8.53
C ALA A 7 28.12 14.68 7.56
N PRO A 8 27.46 13.61 8.00
CA PRO A 8 27.15 12.49 7.14
C PRO A 8 26.39 13.00 5.91
N GLN A 9 26.97 12.76 4.74
CA GLN A 9 26.36 13.13 3.46
C GLN A 9 24.98 12.46 3.40
N PRO A 10 23.89 13.21 3.14
CA PRO A 10 22.57 12.61 3.07
C PRO A 10 22.56 11.55 1.98
N GLU A 11 22.01 10.38 2.30
CA GLU A 11 21.89 9.28 1.34
C GLU A 11 21.14 9.79 0.09
N PRO A 12 21.60 9.44 -1.13
CA PRO A 12 20.94 9.85 -2.36
C PRO A 12 19.46 9.45 -2.35
N ILE A 13 18.62 10.25 -2.99
CA ILE A 13 17.15 10.07 -2.95
C ILE A 13 16.74 8.71 -3.53
N ALA A 14 17.32 8.29 -4.65
CA ALA A 14 16.91 7.06 -5.33
C ALA A 14 17.10 5.77 -4.49
N PRO A 15 18.26 5.51 -3.86
CA PRO A 15 18.42 4.41 -2.91
C PRO A 15 17.40 4.41 -1.76
N ARG A 16 17.07 5.59 -1.21
CA ARG A 16 16.07 5.73 -0.15
C ARG A 16 14.68 5.35 -0.64
N LEU A 17 14.28 5.80 -1.83
CA LEU A 17 13.00 5.46 -2.44
C LEU A 17 12.90 3.95 -2.72
N MET A 18 13.96 3.33 -3.26
CA MET A 18 14.02 1.88 -3.47
C MET A 18 13.86 1.09 -2.16
N ARG A 19 14.51 1.53 -1.08
CA ARG A 19 14.37 0.91 0.24
C ARG A 19 12.93 1.01 0.76
N LEU A 20 12.32 2.19 0.66
CA LEU A 20 10.93 2.41 1.07
C LEU A 20 9.98 1.52 0.28
N GLU A 21 10.12 1.47 -1.05
CA GLU A 21 9.30 0.62 -1.92
C GLU A 21 9.45 -0.86 -1.55
N ALA A 22 10.68 -1.32 -1.30
CA ALA A 22 10.93 -2.69 -0.85
C ALA A 22 10.28 -3.00 0.51
N MET A 23 10.33 -2.06 1.46
CA MET A 23 9.69 -2.20 2.76
C MET A 23 8.16 -2.29 2.63
N VAL A 24 7.56 -1.41 1.83
CA VAL A 24 6.11 -1.41 1.57
C VAL A 24 5.68 -2.71 0.90
N LEU A 25 6.43 -3.19 -0.11
CA LEU A 25 6.16 -4.48 -0.77
C LEU A 25 6.25 -5.67 0.20
N ALA A 26 7.23 -5.68 1.10
CA ALA A 26 7.38 -6.73 2.10
C ALA A 26 6.20 -6.74 3.09
N GLN A 27 5.81 -5.56 3.59
CA GLN A 27 4.65 -5.40 4.48
C GLN A 27 3.36 -5.84 3.81
N ARG A 28 3.12 -5.45 2.56
CA ARG A 28 1.96 -5.88 1.76
C ARG A 28 1.88 -7.39 1.64
N LYS A 29 2.99 -8.04 1.27
CA LYS A 29 3.03 -9.52 1.16
C LYS A 29 2.71 -10.21 2.49
N LEU A 30 3.22 -9.68 3.60
CA LEU A 30 2.92 -10.21 4.93
C LEU A 30 1.44 -10.05 5.28
N LEU A 31 0.87 -8.85 5.10
CA LEU A 31 -0.54 -8.58 5.39
C LEU A 31 -1.47 -9.48 4.58
N LEU A 32 -1.23 -9.64 3.28
CA LEU A 32 -2.02 -10.54 2.44
C LEU A 32 -1.98 -11.99 2.94
N ARG A 33 -0.80 -12.47 3.37
CA ARG A 33 -0.68 -13.82 3.96
C ARG A 33 -1.46 -13.96 5.26
N LEU A 34 -1.47 -12.92 6.11
CA LEU A 34 -2.25 -12.92 7.35
C LEU A 34 -3.75 -12.91 7.05
N ILE A 35 -4.19 -12.10 6.08
CA ILE A 35 -5.58 -12.02 5.65
C ILE A 35 -6.06 -13.38 5.12
N ALA A 36 -5.29 -14.03 4.25
CA ALA A 36 -5.61 -15.38 3.75
C ALA A 36 -5.78 -16.40 4.89
N GLN A 37 -4.90 -16.38 5.89
CA GLN A 37 -4.95 -17.32 7.01
C GLN A 37 -6.08 -17.03 8.00
N SER A 38 -6.50 -15.76 8.11
CA SER A 38 -7.53 -15.34 9.06
C SER A 38 -8.97 -15.72 8.66
N GLY A 39 -9.20 -16.09 7.39
CA GLY A 39 -10.56 -16.25 6.85
C GLY A 39 -11.37 -14.96 6.73
N SER A 40 -10.77 -13.80 7.05
CA SER A 40 -11.46 -12.49 7.07
C SER A 40 -11.46 -11.78 5.72
N ALA A 41 -11.01 -12.44 4.64
CA ALA A 41 -10.84 -11.84 3.32
C ALA A 41 -12.11 -11.16 2.79
N ALA A 42 -13.26 -11.84 2.89
CA ALA A 42 -14.54 -11.31 2.40
C ALA A 42 -15.02 -10.10 3.21
N ALA A 43 -14.97 -10.18 4.54
CA ALA A 43 -15.37 -9.07 5.42
C ALA A 43 -14.46 -7.84 5.27
N LEU A 44 -13.16 -8.08 5.08
CA LEU A 44 -12.21 -7.00 4.82
C LEU A 44 -12.44 -6.35 3.45
N HIS A 45 -12.76 -7.14 2.42
CA HIS A 45 -13.12 -6.60 1.11
C HIS A 45 -14.35 -5.69 1.18
N GLU A 46 -15.39 -6.09 1.93
CA GLU A 46 -16.58 -5.27 2.15
C GLU A 46 -16.27 -3.96 2.90
N ASP A 47 -15.47 -4.01 3.97
CA ASP A 47 -15.04 -2.81 4.71
C ASP A 47 -14.19 -1.87 3.84
N LEU A 48 -13.29 -2.41 3.01
CA LEU A 48 -12.48 -1.63 2.08
C LEU A 48 -13.33 -0.98 0.98
N ALA A 49 -14.25 -1.73 0.36
CA ALA A 49 -15.15 -1.20 -0.66
C ALA A 49 -16.01 -0.05 -0.13
N GLY A 50 -16.42 -0.09 1.14
CA GLY A 50 -17.14 1.01 1.79
C GLY A 50 -16.30 2.27 2.03
N ARG A 51 -14.98 2.14 2.12
CA ARG A 51 -14.02 3.24 2.38
C ARG A 51 -13.40 3.82 1.11
N GLU A 52 -13.55 3.15 -0.03
CA GLU A 52 -13.04 3.59 -1.33
C GLU A 52 -13.83 4.76 -1.95
N VAL A 53 -14.91 5.19 -1.30
CA VAL A 53 -15.72 6.33 -1.76
C VAL A 53 -15.10 7.62 -1.25
N PHE A 54 -14.23 8.23 -2.06
CA PHE A 54 -13.92 9.64 -1.95
C PHE A 54 -15.21 10.43 -2.25
N GLN A 55 -16.00 10.73 -1.22
CA GLN A 55 -17.25 11.49 -1.39
C GLN A 55 -16.93 12.98 -1.53
N GLY A 56 -16.81 13.40 -2.79
CA GLY A 56 -16.91 14.79 -3.22
C GLY A 56 -15.63 15.60 -3.04
N HIS A 57 -15.12 16.15 -4.13
CA HIS A 57 -15.40 17.53 -4.55
C HIS A 57 -15.25 17.57 -6.08
N GLU A 58 -16.06 18.39 -6.75
CA GLU A 58 -15.86 18.69 -8.18
C GLU A 58 -14.46 19.30 -8.35
N GLU A 59 -13.49 18.48 -8.79
CA GLU A 59 -12.20 19.00 -9.22
C GLU A 59 -12.41 19.77 -10.53
N ASP A 60 -12.23 21.08 -10.47
CA ASP A 60 -12.34 21.99 -11.61
C ASP A 60 -11.34 21.55 -12.70
N PRO A 61 -11.78 21.20 -13.92
CA PRO A 61 -10.90 20.67 -14.96
C PRO A 61 -9.82 21.69 -15.33
N GLY A 62 -8.60 21.46 -14.83
CA GLY A 62 -7.43 22.32 -15.10
C GLY A 62 -6.58 22.66 -13.87
N VAL A 63 -7.02 22.33 -12.66
CA VAL A 63 -6.22 22.50 -11.44
C VAL A 63 -5.45 21.21 -11.16
N LEU A 64 -4.12 21.29 -11.10
CA LEU A 64 -3.30 20.18 -10.62
C LEU A 64 -3.66 19.88 -9.15
N PRO A 65 -3.92 18.63 -8.76
CA PRO A 65 -4.18 18.29 -7.37
C PRO A 65 -3.05 18.80 -6.49
N SER A 66 -3.38 19.42 -5.36
CA SER A 66 -2.38 19.75 -4.34
C SER A 66 -1.62 18.48 -3.94
N ALA A 67 -0.36 18.61 -3.52
CA ALA A 67 0.47 17.45 -3.14
C ALA A 67 -0.16 16.58 -2.03
N GLU A 68 -1.02 17.18 -1.21
CA GLU A 68 -1.79 16.48 -0.17
C GLU A 68 -2.89 15.61 -0.79
N TYR A 69 -3.60 16.11 -1.80
CA TYR A 69 -4.60 15.32 -2.56
C TYR A 69 -3.95 14.20 -3.38
N ALA A 70 -2.75 14.43 -3.91
CA ALA A 70 -2.00 13.39 -4.61
C ALA A 70 -1.67 12.19 -3.69
N LEU A 71 -1.37 12.44 -2.42
CA LEU A 71 -1.10 11.38 -1.44
C LEU A 71 -2.38 10.59 -1.13
N GLU A 72 -3.49 11.26 -0.85
CA GLU A 72 -4.77 10.62 -0.54
C GLU A 72 -5.30 9.79 -1.72
N ALA A 73 -5.19 10.33 -2.95
CA ALA A 73 -5.52 9.60 -4.16
C ALA A 73 -4.66 8.34 -4.34
N THR A 74 -3.36 8.44 -4.08
CA THR A 74 -2.43 7.31 -4.12
C THR A 74 -2.79 6.25 -3.07
N VAL A 75 -3.17 6.66 -1.86
CA VAL A 75 -3.63 5.75 -0.81
C VAL A 75 -4.92 5.03 -1.25
N ALA A 76 -5.89 5.76 -1.78
CA ALA A 76 -7.14 5.17 -2.26
C ALA A 76 -6.92 4.17 -3.41
N GLU A 77 -5.97 4.45 -4.31
CA GLU A 77 -5.58 3.52 -5.37
C GLU A 77 -4.94 2.24 -4.82
N GLU A 78 -4.06 2.37 -3.83
CA GLU A 78 -3.45 1.20 -3.18
C GLU A 78 -4.46 0.37 -2.40
N LEU A 79 -5.42 0.98 -1.71
CA LEU A 79 -6.52 0.26 -1.05
C LEU A 79 -7.35 -0.55 -2.07
N ARG A 80 -7.71 0.07 -3.20
CA ARG A 80 -8.35 -0.62 -4.34
C ARG A 80 -7.54 -1.80 -4.84
N ARG A 81 -6.22 -1.65 -4.92
CA ARG A 81 -5.32 -2.70 -5.37
C ARG A 81 -5.28 -3.86 -4.38
N LEU A 82 -5.25 -3.58 -3.09
CA LEU A 82 -5.31 -4.58 -2.02
C LEU A 82 -6.66 -5.31 -2.02
N ALA A 83 -7.78 -4.60 -2.16
CA ALA A 83 -9.11 -5.20 -2.20
C ALA A 83 -9.24 -6.24 -3.32
N ARG A 84 -8.72 -5.94 -4.52
CA ARG A 84 -8.67 -6.87 -5.66
C ARG A 84 -7.78 -8.09 -5.40
N GLU A 85 -6.64 -7.90 -4.75
CA GLU A 85 -5.75 -9.02 -4.41
C GLU A 85 -6.38 -9.95 -3.37
N VAL A 86 -7.05 -9.38 -2.36
CA VAL A 86 -7.79 -10.13 -1.35
C VAL A 86 -8.94 -10.92 -1.97
N GLU A 87 -9.69 -10.30 -2.90
CA GLU A 87 -10.75 -10.97 -3.65
C GLU A 87 -10.21 -12.14 -4.49
N ALA A 88 -9.12 -11.93 -5.23
CA ALA A 88 -8.48 -12.99 -6.01
C ALA A 88 -8.02 -14.17 -5.14
N MET A 89 -7.54 -13.89 -3.92
CA MET A 89 -7.15 -14.90 -2.94
C MET A 89 -8.35 -15.67 -2.38
N ALA A 90 -9.50 -15.00 -2.19
CA ALA A 90 -10.73 -15.64 -1.73
C ALA A 90 -11.40 -16.49 -2.83
N ALA A 91 -11.29 -16.09 -4.09
CA ALA A 91 -11.83 -16.81 -5.24
C ALA A 91 -10.99 -18.03 -5.64
N ALA A 92 -9.71 -18.08 -5.24
CA ALA A 92 -8.86 -19.25 -5.44
C ALA A 92 -9.37 -20.40 -4.54
N PRO A 93 -9.63 -21.60 -5.08
CA PRO A 93 -10.00 -22.74 -4.26
C PRO A 93 -8.88 -23.00 -3.25
N ALA A 94 -9.22 -23.14 -1.97
CA ALA A 94 -8.28 -23.47 -0.92
C ALA A 94 -7.51 -24.74 -1.30
N GLY A 95 -6.30 -24.58 -1.83
CA GLY A 95 -5.39 -25.69 -2.03
C GLY A 95 -5.11 -26.36 -0.69
N PRO A 96 -4.93 -27.69 -0.64
CA PRO A 96 -4.77 -28.41 0.60
C PRO A 96 -3.59 -27.80 1.38
N ILE A 97 -3.88 -27.33 2.59
CA ILE A 97 -2.85 -26.92 3.54
C ILE A 97 -2.09 -28.20 3.88
N ALA A 98 -0.93 -28.39 3.25
CA ALA A 98 -0.05 -29.49 3.60
C ALA A 98 0.43 -29.25 5.04
N ALA A 99 -0.19 -29.96 5.98
CA ALA A 99 0.32 -30.11 7.32
C ALA A 99 1.67 -30.85 7.23
N GLY A 100 2.75 -30.15 7.56
CA GLY A 100 4.10 -30.68 7.71
C GLY A 100 4.70 -30.16 9.00
#